data_AF-A0A1H6F4C2-F1
#
_entry.id   AF-A0A1H6F4C2-F1
#
_cell.length_a   1.000
_cell.length_b   1.000
_cell.length_c   1.000
_cell.angle_alpha   90.00
_cell.angle_beta   90.00
_cell.angle_gamma   90.00
#
_symmetry.space_group_name_H-M   'P 1'
#
loop_
_entity.id
_entity.type
_entity.pdbx_description
1 polymer ?
#
loop_
_entity_poly.entity_id
_entity_poly.type
_entity_poly.pdbx_seq_one_letter_code
_entity_poly.pdbx_strand_id
1 'polypeptide(L)'
;MTNFQIVNGGQTTASLFNAQRNSKADLDGIHVQVKLTIIPPEEAEDIVPKISEYANTQNKVSAADFFSNHPFHLRIEEISRRLWAPSPTGNLRETRWYYERTRGQYANAQSNLTPARKKEFLAIHPRRQMFIKTDLAKFENSWGMMPHIVSLGAQKNFVKFAESVSKKWEKDNRHFNEFYFKKLIAKAILFRTIDRAIMKQSWYGGYKANIVTYTVAKFSQILGQKNMCIHFEQIWNKQSISQNMEEFLISMAETINSAIQIPPQGITNVTEWCKRESCWLRIQHIQQDIPEQLKHDLLTKDENKQKESNAKTIQDTDNNIQNQTYVVEKGSAFWNKILDWSEVHSIFSPKEIDILNAARKIPSKIPTERQSLKLMDIEQKALDDGFKL
;
A
#
# COMPACT_ATOMS: atom_id res chain seq x y z
N MET A 1 21.59 -0.08 43.09
CA MET A 1 20.51 -0.31 42.12
C MET A 1 20.80 -1.59 41.39
N THR A 2 19.88 -2.55 41.42
CA THR A 2 19.92 -3.78 40.64
C THR A 2 18.80 -3.68 39.60
N ASN A 3 19.05 -4.15 38.36
CA ASN A 3 18.07 -4.19 37.27
C ASN A 3 17.54 -2.82 36.78
N PHE A 4 18.44 -1.87 36.47
CA PHE A 4 18.06 -0.60 35.83
C PHE A 4 17.61 -0.83 34.37
N GLN A 5 16.39 -0.44 34.05
CA GLN A 5 15.79 -0.64 32.73
C GLN A 5 15.13 0.64 32.19
N ILE A 6 15.33 0.91 30.90
CA ILE A 6 14.59 1.94 30.17
C ILE A 6 13.35 1.30 29.56
N VAL A 7 12.18 1.61 30.11
CA VAL A 7 10.88 1.04 29.66
C VAL A 7 10.27 1.85 28.51
N ASN A 8 10.46 3.17 28.49
CA ASN A 8 10.08 4.07 27.39
C ASN A 8 11.17 5.14 27.22
N GLY A 9 11.41 5.60 25.99
CA GLY A 9 12.48 6.56 25.67
C GLY A 9 13.66 5.97 24.91
N GLY A 10 13.64 4.67 24.60
CA GLY A 10 14.71 4.01 23.84
C GLY A 10 15.01 4.67 22.49
N GLN A 11 13.99 5.20 21.80
CA GLN A 11 14.20 5.96 20.56
C GLN A 11 14.93 7.29 20.78
N THR A 12 14.57 8.03 21.83
CA THR A 12 15.23 9.30 22.18
C THR A 12 16.69 9.04 22.56
N THR A 13 16.94 8.03 23.41
CA THR A 13 18.29 7.61 23.82
C THR A 13 19.11 7.14 22.63
N ALA A 14 18.54 6.32 21.74
CA ALA A 14 19.21 5.86 20.53
C ALA A 14 19.49 7.01 19.54
N SER A 15 18.59 7.99 19.45
CA SER A 15 18.76 9.16 18.58
C SER A 15 19.89 10.07 19.09
N LEU A 16 19.95 10.33 20.40
CA LEU A 16 21.04 11.09 21.01
C LEU A 16 22.37 10.37 20.88
N PHE A 17 22.40 9.06 21.14
CA PHE A 17 23.57 8.21 20.93
C PHE A 17 24.07 8.27 19.48
N ASN A 18 23.15 8.16 18.50
CA ASN A 18 23.50 8.26 17.09
C ASN A 18 23.96 9.67 16.69
N ALA A 19 23.35 10.73 17.24
CA ALA A 19 23.76 12.11 17.00
C ALA A 19 25.19 12.36 17.50
N GLN A 20 25.53 11.89 18.71
CA GLN A 20 26.87 11.98 19.25
C GLN A 20 27.87 11.12 18.46
N ARG A 21 27.51 9.88 18.13
CA ARG A 21 28.42 8.92 17.46
C ARG A 21 28.68 9.26 15.99
N ASN A 22 27.64 9.58 15.24
CA ASN A 22 27.73 9.73 13.77
C ASN A 22 27.86 11.18 13.33
N SER A 23 27.30 12.13 14.10
CA SER A 23 27.34 13.56 13.77
C SER A 23 28.29 14.35 14.66
N LYS A 24 28.95 13.71 15.64
CA LYS A 24 29.79 14.34 16.66
C LYS A 24 29.10 15.54 17.33
N ALA A 25 27.78 15.45 17.47
CA ALA A 25 26.99 16.51 18.08
C ALA A 25 27.38 16.66 19.55
N ASP A 26 27.58 17.91 19.98
CA ASP A 26 27.75 18.24 21.39
C ASP A 26 26.38 18.11 22.09
N LEU A 27 26.36 17.36 23.20
CA LEU A 27 25.16 17.09 23.97
C LEU A 27 25.13 17.85 25.30
N ASP A 28 26.15 18.65 25.62
CA ASP A 28 26.34 19.26 26.96
C ASP A 28 25.18 20.18 27.39
N GLY A 29 24.45 20.75 26.43
CA GLY A 29 23.24 21.56 26.68
C GLY A 29 21.90 20.82 26.60
N ILE A 30 21.90 19.52 26.27
CA ILE A 30 20.68 18.76 26.02
C ILE A 30 20.21 18.07 27.30
N HIS A 31 19.00 18.42 27.72
CA HIS A 31 18.37 17.86 28.91
C HIS A 31 17.23 16.95 28.50
N VAL A 32 17.28 15.69 28.94
CA VAL A 32 16.18 14.73 28.77
C VAL A 32 15.46 14.61 30.10
N GLN A 33 14.18 14.98 30.12
CA GLN A 33 13.36 14.81 31.30
C GLN A 33 13.08 13.32 31.51
N VAL A 34 13.45 12.81 32.69
CA VAL A 34 13.27 11.39 33.05
C VAL A 34 12.20 11.29 34.13
N LYS A 35 11.29 10.32 33.95
CA LYS A 35 10.43 9.84 35.03
C LYS A 35 11.04 8.55 35.59
N LEU A 36 11.71 8.66 36.74
CA LEU A 36 12.25 7.50 37.44
C LEU A 36 11.15 6.88 38.30
N THR A 37 10.93 5.56 38.17
CA THR A 37 9.96 4.82 38.99
C THR A 37 10.70 3.66 39.66
N ILE A 38 10.60 3.56 40.98
CA ILE A 38 11.23 2.51 41.78
C ILE A 38 10.14 1.49 42.11
N ILE A 39 10.37 0.22 41.80
CA ILE A 39 9.39 -0.86 41.93
C ILE A 39 9.99 -1.95 42.84
N PRO A 40 9.22 -2.50 43.80
CA PRO A 40 9.64 -3.66 44.58
C PRO A 40 9.94 -4.87 43.68
N PRO A 41 10.98 -5.67 43.94
CA PRO A 41 11.36 -6.80 43.08
C PRO A 41 10.21 -7.79 42.80
N GLU A 42 9.36 -8.05 43.79
CA GLU A 42 8.21 -8.95 43.72
C GLU A 42 7.09 -8.46 42.78
N GLU A 43 7.00 -7.17 42.50
CA GLU A 43 5.98 -6.57 41.61
C GLU A 43 6.55 -6.23 40.22
N ALA A 44 7.86 -6.39 40.02
CA ALA A 44 8.53 -5.97 38.79
C ALA A 44 8.03 -6.75 37.56
N GLU A 45 7.76 -8.05 37.69
CA GLU A 45 7.25 -8.89 36.60
C GLU A 45 5.86 -8.46 36.13
N ASP A 46 5.02 -7.91 37.02
CA ASP A 46 3.66 -7.49 36.69
C ASP A 46 3.57 -6.03 36.23
N ILE A 47 4.35 -5.13 36.85
CA ILE A 47 4.24 -3.68 36.63
C ILE A 47 5.05 -3.22 35.42
N VAL A 48 6.25 -3.76 35.19
CA VAL A 48 7.11 -3.33 34.08
C VAL A 48 6.45 -3.54 32.71
N PRO A 49 5.82 -4.70 32.42
CA PRO A 49 5.09 -4.90 31.16
C PRO A 49 3.92 -3.92 31.00
N LYS A 50 3.17 -3.66 32.07
CA LYS A 50 2.03 -2.70 32.06
C LYS A 50 2.49 -1.27 31.79
N ILE A 51 3.61 -0.83 32.36
CA ILE A 51 4.17 0.50 32.06
C ILE A 51 4.50 0.60 30.57
N SER A 52 5.09 -0.44 29.97
CA SER A 52 5.37 -0.49 28.52
C SER A 52 4.09 -0.48 27.70
N GLU A 53 3.10 -1.30 28.06
CA GLU A 53 1.80 -1.40 27.40
C GLU A 53 1.05 -0.05 27.43
N TYR A 54 0.93 0.58 28.60
CA TYR A 54 0.23 1.84 28.75
C TYR A 54 0.97 3.04 28.13
N ALA A 55 2.29 3.00 28.08
CA ALA A 55 3.07 4.03 27.41
C ALA A 55 3.04 3.89 25.88
N ASN A 56 2.90 2.66 25.36
CA ASN A 56 2.72 2.41 23.92
C ASN A 56 1.28 2.62 23.44
N THR A 57 0.27 2.47 24.32
CA THR A 57 -1.13 2.79 23.98
C THR A 57 -1.38 4.29 23.84
N GLN A 58 -0.50 5.16 24.33
CA GLN A 58 -0.51 6.60 23.99
C GLN A 58 -0.21 6.86 22.50
N ASN A 59 0.51 5.96 21.82
CA ASN A 59 0.60 5.92 20.36
C ASN A 59 -0.49 4.97 19.84
N LYS A 60 -1.72 5.48 19.66
CA LYS A 60 -2.83 4.70 19.09
C LYS A 60 -2.36 3.98 17.81
N VAL A 61 -2.14 2.67 17.89
CA VAL A 61 -1.78 1.84 16.74
C VAL A 61 -2.89 2.01 15.73
N SER A 62 -2.59 2.63 14.58
CA SER A 62 -3.63 2.91 13.61
C SER A 62 -4.06 1.58 12.97
N ALA A 63 -5.31 1.49 12.52
CA ALA A 63 -5.76 0.33 11.72
C ALA A 63 -4.85 0.09 10.50
N ALA A 64 -4.26 1.17 9.96
CA ALA A 64 -3.27 1.08 8.90
C ALA A 64 -2.00 0.36 9.36
N ASP A 65 -1.53 0.58 10.59
CA ASP A 65 -0.33 -0.07 11.11
C ASP A 65 -0.54 -1.55 11.37
N PHE A 66 -1.71 -1.94 11.90
CA PHE A 66 -2.07 -3.36 12.06
C PHE A 66 -2.15 -4.09 10.71
N PHE A 67 -2.73 -3.42 9.70
CA PHE A 67 -2.90 -4.01 8.37
C PHE A 67 -1.62 -4.01 7.52
N SER A 68 -0.50 -3.42 7.99
CA SER A 68 0.76 -3.33 7.22
C SER A 68 1.32 -4.67 6.77
N ASN A 69 1.05 -5.74 7.51
CA ASN A 69 1.57 -7.08 7.24
C ASN A 69 0.65 -7.92 6.36
N HIS A 70 -0.50 -7.39 5.95
CA HIS A 70 -1.39 -8.09 5.04
C HIS A 70 -0.66 -8.37 3.71
N PRO A 71 -0.78 -9.59 3.13
CA PRO A 71 -0.07 -9.99 1.90
C PRO A 71 -0.22 -9.02 0.72
N PHE A 72 -1.39 -8.40 0.58
CA PHE A 72 -1.60 -7.29 -0.37
C PHE A 72 -0.52 -6.21 -0.28
N HIS A 73 -0.25 -5.69 0.92
CA HIS A 73 0.70 -4.59 1.09
C HIS A 73 2.14 -5.01 0.84
N LEU A 74 2.50 -6.24 1.19
CA LEU A 74 3.80 -6.83 0.84
C LEU A 74 3.96 -6.91 -0.68
N ARG A 75 2.94 -7.38 -1.40
CA ARG A 75 2.96 -7.46 -2.86
C ARG A 75 3.07 -6.09 -3.53
N ILE A 76 2.32 -5.08 -3.05
CA ILE A 76 2.43 -3.72 -3.57
C ILE A 76 3.82 -3.12 -3.30
N GLU A 77 4.39 -3.39 -2.12
CA GLU A 77 5.76 -3.00 -1.81
C GLU A 77 6.75 -3.66 -2.78
N GLU A 78 6.71 -4.99 -2.93
CA GLU A 78 7.58 -5.75 -3.83
C GLU A 78 7.56 -5.19 -5.26
N ILE A 79 6.36 -5.02 -5.83
CA ILE A 79 6.20 -4.44 -7.17
C ILE A 79 6.80 -3.04 -7.22
N SER A 80 6.56 -2.20 -6.21
CA SER A 80 7.12 -0.83 -6.15
C SER A 80 8.65 -0.80 -6.11
N ARG A 81 9.29 -1.82 -5.51
CA ARG A 81 10.74 -1.92 -5.44
C ARG A 81 11.35 -2.43 -6.73
N ARG A 82 10.65 -3.25 -7.51
CA ARG A 82 11.17 -3.87 -8.73
C ARG A 82 10.86 -3.08 -10.00
N LEU A 83 9.65 -2.54 -10.12
CA LEU A 83 9.13 -2.00 -11.38
C LEU A 83 9.68 -0.59 -11.67
N TRP A 84 10.38 -0.46 -12.80
CA TRP A 84 10.85 0.83 -13.33
C TRP A 84 9.74 1.58 -14.05
N ALA A 85 9.67 2.88 -13.78
CA ALA A 85 8.81 3.86 -14.42
C ALA A 85 9.67 4.78 -15.30
N PRO A 86 9.23 5.07 -16.54
CA PRO A 86 9.92 6.02 -17.42
C PRO A 86 10.13 7.39 -16.75
N SER A 87 11.11 8.15 -17.21
CA SER A 87 11.39 9.45 -16.61
C SER A 87 10.29 10.47 -16.93
N PRO A 88 9.72 11.17 -15.93
CA PRO A 88 8.66 12.17 -16.17
C PRO A 88 9.12 13.39 -17.01
N THR A 89 10.42 13.63 -17.11
CA THR A 89 11.00 14.82 -17.76
C THR A 89 11.83 14.47 -19.00
N GLY A 90 11.68 13.26 -19.55
CA GLY A 90 12.47 12.81 -20.70
C GLY A 90 13.97 12.63 -20.42
N ASN A 91 14.39 12.69 -19.14
CA ASN A 91 15.76 12.32 -18.77
C ASN A 91 15.98 10.83 -19.05
N LEU A 92 17.20 10.44 -19.42
CA LEU A 92 17.56 9.02 -19.64
C LEU A 92 17.39 8.12 -18.40
N ARG A 93 17.21 8.70 -17.21
CA ARG A 93 17.13 7.92 -15.97
C ARG A 93 15.68 7.59 -15.62
N GLU A 94 15.39 6.30 -15.71
CA GLU A 94 14.20 5.68 -15.15
C GLU A 94 14.15 5.86 -13.63
N THR A 95 12.93 5.79 -13.09
CA THR A 95 12.63 5.99 -11.66
C THR A 95 11.81 4.83 -11.14
N ARG A 96 11.62 4.73 -9.83
CA ARG A 96 10.74 3.73 -9.21
C ARG A 96 9.82 4.42 -8.21
N TRP A 97 8.52 4.17 -8.35
CA TRP A 97 7.55 4.61 -7.36
C TRP A 97 7.82 3.89 -6.04
N TYR A 98 7.93 4.64 -4.95
CA TYR A 98 8.22 4.09 -3.64
C TYR A 98 6.95 3.96 -2.83
N TYR A 99 6.49 2.74 -2.60
CA TYR A 99 5.43 2.50 -1.64
C TYR A 99 5.99 2.42 -0.22
N GLU A 100 5.59 3.32 0.67
CA GLU A 100 5.93 3.25 2.09
C GLU A 100 4.83 2.46 2.84
N ARG A 101 5.13 1.20 3.12
CA ARG A 101 4.22 0.26 3.80
C ARG A 101 4.20 0.50 5.30
N THR A 102 5.37 0.70 5.88
CA THR A 102 5.56 0.98 7.32
C THR A 102 5.96 2.44 7.49
N ARG A 103 5.39 3.12 8.47
CA ARG A 103 5.66 4.55 8.70
C ARG A 103 7.16 4.81 8.83
N GLY A 104 7.67 5.77 8.07
CA GLY A 104 9.07 6.20 8.13
C GLY A 104 10.04 5.31 7.34
N GLN A 105 9.57 4.27 6.65
CA GLN A 105 10.40 3.37 5.86
C GLN A 105 11.25 4.11 4.81
N TYR A 106 10.67 5.12 4.13
CA TYR A 106 11.38 5.90 3.13
C TYR A 106 12.49 6.76 3.74
N ALA A 107 12.26 7.34 4.92
CA ALA A 107 13.26 8.14 5.63
C ALA A 107 14.38 7.24 6.19
N ASN A 108 14.03 6.09 6.77
CA ASN A 108 14.97 5.13 7.33
C ASN A 108 15.90 4.56 6.25
N ALA A 109 15.39 4.27 5.05
CA ALA A 109 16.18 3.82 3.91
C ALA A 109 17.31 4.80 3.52
N GLN A 110 17.19 6.08 3.90
CA GLN A 110 18.18 7.12 3.63
C GLN A 110 19.11 7.41 4.81
N SER A 111 18.69 7.08 6.04
CA SER A 111 19.33 7.54 7.29
C SER A 111 20.79 7.09 7.45
N ASN A 112 21.12 5.90 6.97
CA ASN A 112 22.46 5.30 7.05
C ASN A 112 23.27 5.43 5.75
N LEU A 113 22.78 6.21 4.77
CA LEU A 113 23.47 6.39 3.49
C LEU A 113 24.44 7.57 3.53
N THR A 114 25.58 7.43 2.85
CA THR A 114 26.47 8.56 2.58
C THR A 114 25.76 9.60 1.69
N PRO A 115 26.21 10.88 1.68
CA PRO A 115 25.59 11.90 0.84
C PRO A 115 25.46 11.52 -0.64
N ALA A 116 26.47 10.84 -1.20
CA ALA A 116 26.45 10.35 -2.58
C ALA A 116 25.37 9.28 -2.80
N ARG A 117 25.31 8.26 -1.93
CA ARG A 117 24.29 7.19 -1.99
C ARG A 117 22.87 7.73 -1.75
N LYS A 118 22.72 8.73 -0.89
CA LYS A 118 21.44 9.41 -0.68
C LYS A 118 20.98 10.15 -1.95
N LYS A 119 21.89 10.82 -2.66
CA LYS A 119 21.59 11.47 -3.95
C LYS A 119 21.16 10.45 -5.01
N GLU A 120 21.84 9.31 -5.07
CA GLU A 120 21.47 8.20 -5.95
C GLU A 120 20.09 7.63 -5.60
N PHE A 121 19.84 7.37 -4.31
CA PHE A 121 18.53 6.91 -3.83
C PHE A 121 17.41 7.88 -4.22
N LEU A 122 17.60 9.19 -4.05
CA LEU A 122 16.60 10.20 -4.43
C LEU A 122 16.43 10.36 -5.95
N ALA A 123 17.45 10.02 -6.74
CA ALA A 123 17.34 9.99 -8.19
C ALA A 123 16.50 8.79 -8.67
N ILE A 124 16.64 7.63 -8.02
CA ILE A 124 15.87 6.41 -8.34
C ILE A 124 14.45 6.51 -7.74
N HIS A 125 14.32 6.99 -6.51
CA HIS A 125 13.06 7.08 -5.77
C HIS A 125 12.72 8.54 -5.43
N PRO A 126 12.32 9.38 -6.40
CA PRO A 126 11.94 10.75 -6.14
C PRO A 126 10.81 10.86 -5.11
N ARG A 127 10.89 11.84 -4.19
CA ARG A 127 9.85 12.05 -3.17
C ARG A 127 8.45 12.25 -3.75
N ARG A 128 8.34 12.85 -4.95
CA ARG A 128 7.08 13.03 -5.69
C ARG A 128 6.46 11.73 -6.20
N GLN A 129 7.23 10.64 -6.28
CA GLN A 129 6.79 9.29 -6.63
C GLN A 129 6.76 8.36 -5.41
N MET A 130 6.78 8.92 -4.20
CA MET A 130 6.52 8.17 -2.96
C MET A 130 5.03 8.30 -2.59
N PHE A 131 4.44 7.24 -2.04
CA PHE A 131 3.08 7.25 -1.49
C PHE A 131 2.95 6.26 -0.34
N ILE A 132 2.00 6.52 0.56
CA ILE A 132 1.76 5.72 1.77
C ILE A 132 0.43 4.96 1.69
N LYS A 133 0.15 4.08 2.67
CA LYS A 133 -1.11 3.32 2.80
C LYS A 133 -2.38 4.17 2.67
N THR A 134 -2.44 5.31 3.35
CA THR A 134 -3.64 6.18 3.33
C THR A 134 -3.80 6.93 2.02
N ASP A 135 -2.70 7.23 1.32
CA ASP A 135 -2.75 7.75 -0.06
C ASP A 135 -3.30 6.71 -1.02
N LEU A 136 -2.81 5.47 -0.95
CA LEU A 136 -3.32 4.35 -1.74
C LEU A 136 -4.83 4.19 -1.55
N ALA A 137 -5.29 4.12 -0.29
CA ALA A 137 -6.71 4.01 0.03
C ALA A 137 -7.54 5.19 -0.51
N LYS A 138 -6.99 6.41 -0.49
CA LYS A 138 -7.63 7.61 -1.05
C LYS A 138 -7.78 7.48 -2.56
N PHE A 139 -6.72 7.12 -3.29
CA PHE A 139 -6.78 6.99 -4.75
C PHE A 139 -7.78 5.90 -5.19
N GLU A 140 -7.72 4.73 -4.54
CA GLU A 140 -8.62 3.61 -4.86
C GLU A 140 -10.08 3.90 -4.51
N ASN A 141 -10.36 4.48 -3.33
CA ASN A 141 -11.75 4.75 -2.94
C ASN A 141 -12.36 5.95 -3.68
N SER A 142 -11.57 6.99 -3.99
CA SER A 142 -12.03 8.08 -4.87
C SER A 142 -12.40 7.53 -6.25
N TRP A 143 -11.53 6.73 -6.86
CA TRP A 143 -11.83 6.09 -8.15
C TRP A 143 -12.99 5.10 -8.06
N GLY A 144 -13.10 4.40 -6.93
CA GLY A 144 -14.20 3.48 -6.59
C GLY A 144 -15.53 4.15 -6.26
N MET A 145 -15.73 5.42 -6.63
CA MET A 145 -16.97 6.17 -6.43
C MET A 145 -17.41 6.30 -4.96
N MET A 146 -16.44 6.37 -4.03
CA MET A 146 -16.70 6.56 -2.59
C MET A 146 -16.14 7.90 -2.07
N PRO A 147 -16.44 9.06 -2.70
CA PRO A 147 -15.84 10.33 -2.28
C PRO A 147 -16.34 10.80 -0.90
N HIS A 148 -17.54 10.37 -0.51
CA HIS A 148 -18.10 10.64 0.81
C HIS A 148 -17.33 9.89 1.92
N ILE A 149 -16.89 8.65 1.67
CA ILE A 149 -16.03 7.89 2.59
C ILE A 149 -14.64 8.52 2.69
N VAL A 150 -14.06 8.96 1.57
CA VAL A 150 -12.77 9.67 1.57
C VAL A 150 -12.86 10.96 2.40
N SER A 151 -14.00 11.66 2.31
CA SER A 151 -14.28 12.89 3.06
C SER A 151 -14.43 12.68 4.59
N LEU A 152 -14.61 11.44 5.06
CA LEU A 152 -14.60 11.11 6.50
C LEU A 152 -13.21 11.18 7.14
N GLY A 153 -12.15 11.30 6.32
CA GLY A 153 -10.76 11.38 6.76
C GLY A 153 -9.97 10.09 6.55
N ALA A 154 -8.65 10.21 6.63
CA ALA A 154 -7.70 9.18 6.21
C ALA A 154 -7.90 7.82 6.92
N GLN A 155 -8.16 7.84 8.23
CA GLN A 155 -8.31 6.62 9.03
C GLN A 155 -9.60 5.85 8.65
N LYS A 156 -10.75 6.55 8.63
CA LYS A 156 -12.04 5.93 8.26
C LYS A 156 -12.04 5.44 6.82
N ASN A 157 -11.44 6.22 5.91
CA ASN A 157 -11.26 5.80 4.53
C ASN A 157 -10.37 4.55 4.40
N PHE A 158 -9.28 4.48 5.16
CA PHE A 158 -8.40 3.33 5.14
C PHE A 158 -9.09 2.06 5.65
N VAL A 159 -9.90 2.14 6.70
CA VAL A 159 -10.67 0.98 7.21
C VAL A 159 -11.56 0.42 6.09
N LYS A 160 -12.32 1.27 5.40
CA LYS A 160 -13.18 0.83 4.29
C LYS A 160 -12.39 0.20 3.14
N PHE A 161 -11.21 0.77 2.83
CA PHE A 161 -10.31 0.21 1.84
C PHE A 161 -9.79 -1.17 2.23
N ALA A 162 -9.31 -1.33 3.46
CA ALA A 162 -8.79 -2.60 3.98
C ALA A 162 -9.85 -3.70 3.91
N GLU A 163 -11.08 -3.43 4.34
CA GLU A 163 -12.22 -4.36 4.22
C GLU A 163 -12.45 -4.79 2.75
N SER A 164 -12.44 -3.85 1.81
CA SER A 164 -12.64 -4.18 0.39
C SER A 164 -11.48 -4.99 -0.19
N VAL A 165 -10.24 -4.71 0.23
CA VAL A 165 -9.06 -5.37 -0.30
C VAL A 165 -8.91 -6.78 0.26
N SER A 166 -9.15 -7.00 1.54
CA SER A 166 -9.13 -8.35 2.12
C SER A 166 -10.11 -9.27 1.40
N LYS A 167 -11.36 -8.83 1.22
CA LYS A 167 -12.38 -9.59 0.47
C LYS A 167 -11.96 -9.90 -0.97
N LYS A 168 -11.33 -8.94 -1.66
CA LYS A 168 -10.83 -9.15 -3.04
C LYS A 168 -9.63 -10.08 -3.08
N TRP A 169 -8.76 -10.01 -2.08
CA TRP A 169 -7.57 -10.84 -1.96
C TRP A 169 -7.93 -12.31 -1.73
N GLU A 170 -8.82 -12.57 -0.78
CA GLU A 170 -9.35 -13.90 -0.49
C GLU A 170 -10.05 -14.50 -1.72
N LYS A 171 -10.80 -13.68 -2.47
CA LYS A 171 -11.50 -14.14 -3.67
C LYS A 171 -10.55 -14.49 -4.82
N ASP A 172 -9.60 -13.62 -5.15
CA ASP A 172 -8.64 -13.82 -6.24
C ASP A 172 -7.46 -12.84 -6.12
N ASN A 173 -6.40 -13.27 -5.41
CA ASN A 173 -5.23 -12.43 -5.19
C ASN A 173 -4.48 -12.07 -6.49
N ARG A 174 -4.67 -12.82 -7.59
CA ARG A 174 -4.02 -12.57 -8.90
C ARG A 174 -4.46 -11.25 -9.53
N HIS A 175 -5.56 -10.68 -9.05
CA HIS A 175 -5.98 -9.34 -9.42
C HIS A 175 -4.98 -8.25 -8.99
N PHE A 176 -4.20 -8.51 -7.95
CA PHE A 176 -3.17 -7.58 -7.45
C PHE A 176 -1.83 -7.97 -8.06
N ASN A 177 -1.56 -7.46 -9.26
CA ASN A 177 -0.37 -7.74 -10.06
C ASN A 177 0.28 -6.44 -10.55
N GLU A 178 1.30 -6.52 -11.42
CA GLU A 178 1.95 -5.33 -11.97
C GLU A 178 0.98 -4.40 -12.71
N PHE A 179 0.01 -4.94 -13.45
CA PHE A 179 -0.99 -4.12 -14.15
C PHE A 179 -1.89 -3.36 -13.15
N TYR A 180 -2.31 -4.01 -12.07
CA TYR A 180 -2.99 -3.33 -10.97
C TYR A 180 -2.15 -2.20 -10.37
N PHE A 181 -0.85 -2.44 -10.15
CA PHE A 181 0.06 -1.41 -9.65
C PHE A 181 0.17 -0.22 -10.62
N LYS A 182 0.31 -0.47 -11.93
CA LYS A 182 0.31 0.59 -12.95
C LYS A 182 -0.99 1.40 -12.93
N LYS A 183 -2.15 0.74 -12.80
CA LYS A 183 -3.46 1.40 -12.64
C LYS A 183 -3.52 2.26 -11.39
N LEU A 184 -3.05 1.74 -10.26
CA LEU A 184 -2.97 2.47 -8.99
C LEU A 184 -2.14 3.75 -9.15
N ILE A 185 -0.96 3.65 -9.77
CA ILE A 185 -0.10 4.80 -9.99
C ILE A 185 -0.69 5.79 -10.98
N ALA A 186 -1.34 5.33 -12.05
CA ALA A 186 -2.05 6.22 -12.97
C ALA A 186 -3.18 7.00 -12.26
N LYS A 187 -3.93 6.36 -11.35
CA LYS A 187 -4.91 7.06 -10.48
C LYS A 187 -4.23 8.06 -9.55
N ALA A 188 -3.06 7.72 -8.99
CA ALA A 188 -2.28 8.61 -8.15
C ALA A 188 -1.79 9.86 -8.91
N ILE A 189 -1.32 9.68 -10.15
CA ILE A 189 -0.91 10.77 -11.05
C ILE A 189 -2.11 11.68 -11.32
N LEU A 190 -3.25 11.11 -11.74
CA LEU A 190 -4.47 11.87 -12.00
C LEU A 190 -4.90 12.67 -10.76
N PHE A 191 -4.99 12.02 -9.60
CA PHE A 191 -5.38 12.67 -8.35
C PHE A 191 -4.43 13.82 -7.99
N ARG A 192 -3.11 13.60 -8.05
CA ARG A 192 -2.08 14.60 -7.73
C ARG A 192 -2.00 15.74 -8.75
N THR A 193 -2.38 15.50 -10.00
CA THR A 193 -2.48 16.55 -11.01
C THR A 193 -3.66 17.47 -10.70
N ILE A 194 -4.86 16.92 -10.45
CA ILE A 194 -6.03 17.71 -10.04
C ILE A 194 -5.74 18.50 -8.76
N ASP A 195 -5.18 17.86 -7.72
CA ASP A 195 -4.87 18.51 -6.44
C ASP A 195 -3.93 19.73 -6.60
N ARG A 196 -2.95 19.65 -7.51
CA ARG A 196 -2.05 20.76 -7.79
C ARG A 196 -2.68 21.82 -8.69
N ALA A 197 -3.45 21.41 -9.70
CA ALA A 197 -4.02 22.31 -10.70
C ALA A 197 -5.12 23.22 -10.13
N ILE A 198 -5.95 22.69 -9.22
CA ILE A 198 -7.04 23.44 -8.58
C ILE A 198 -6.53 24.67 -7.83
N MET A 199 -5.37 24.56 -7.17
CA MET A 199 -4.81 25.67 -6.37
C MET A 199 -4.45 26.91 -7.21
N LYS A 200 -4.39 26.78 -8.53
CA LYS A 200 -4.07 27.86 -9.47
C LYS A 200 -5.31 28.51 -10.07
N GLN A 201 -6.50 27.99 -9.80
CA GLN A 201 -7.74 28.44 -10.43
C GLN A 201 -8.34 29.64 -9.68
N SER A 202 -8.90 30.59 -10.41
CA SER A 202 -9.51 31.81 -9.85
C SER A 202 -10.76 31.53 -9.00
N TRP A 203 -11.51 30.47 -9.31
CA TRP A 203 -12.71 30.05 -8.57
C TRP A 203 -12.41 29.27 -7.28
N TYR A 204 -11.15 28.89 -7.05
CA TYR A 204 -10.78 28.08 -5.89
C TYR A 204 -10.71 28.92 -4.62
N GLY A 205 -11.58 28.60 -3.65
CA GLY A 205 -11.66 29.30 -2.35
C GLY A 205 -11.56 28.39 -1.11
N GLY A 206 -11.43 27.07 -1.27
CA GLY A 206 -11.42 26.13 -0.13
C GLY A 206 -11.78 24.69 -0.51
N TYR A 207 -11.90 23.81 0.49
CA TYR A 207 -12.43 22.43 0.34
C TYR A 207 -11.69 21.52 -0.66
N LYS A 208 -10.41 21.78 -0.93
CA LYS A 208 -9.61 21.07 -1.95
C LYS A 208 -9.74 19.55 -1.89
N ALA A 209 -9.57 18.97 -0.69
CA ALA A 209 -9.65 17.52 -0.51
C ALA A 209 -11.00 16.95 -0.97
N ASN A 210 -12.11 17.66 -0.71
CA ASN A 210 -13.45 17.29 -1.12
C ASN A 210 -13.61 17.45 -2.64
N ILE A 211 -13.21 18.60 -3.20
CA ILE A 211 -13.31 18.85 -4.64
C ILE A 211 -12.56 17.76 -5.43
N VAL A 212 -11.29 17.49 -5.08
CA VAL A 212 -10.46 16.50 -5.79
C VAL A 212 -11.10 15.11 -5.73
N THR A 213 -11.50 14.63 -4.55
CA THR A 213 -12.07 13.27 -4.45
C THR A 213 -13.40 13.14 -5.19
N TYR A 214 -14.24 14.18 -5.16
CA TYR A 214 -15.52 14.16 -5.87
C TYR A 214 -15.33 14.26 -7.39
N THR A 215 -14.37 15.05 -7.88
CA THR A 215 -14.01 15.10 -9.30
C THR A 215 -13.52 13.74 -9.80
N VAL A 216 -12.61 13.08 -9.07
CA VAL A 216 -12.11 11.76 -9.44
C VAL A 216 -13.23 10.71 -9.48
N ALA A 217 -14.10 10.72 -8.47
CA ALA A 217 -15.26 9.82 -8.41
C ALA A 217 -16.24 10.08 -9.56
N LYS A 218 -16.54 11.35 -9.83
CA LYS A 218 -17.44 11.74 -10.93
C LYS A 218 -16.88 11.34 -12.28
N PHE A 219 -15.59 11.58 -12.51
CA PHE A 219 -14.95 11.17 -13.76
C PHE A 219 -15.02 9.65 -13.97
N SER A 220 -14.70 8.86 -12.94
CA SER A 220 -14.84 7.40 -13.02
C SER A 220 -16.29 6.97 -13.27
N GLN A 221 -17.27 7.67 -12.73
CA GLN A 221 -18.70 7.39 -12.96
C GLN A 221 -19.08 7.59 -14.42
N ILE A 222 -18.73 8.75 -15.00
CA ILE A 222 -19.10 9.10 -16.38
C ILE A 222 -18.46 8.11 -17.38
N LEU A 223 -17.18 7.78 -17.18
CA LEU A 223 -16.51 6.74 -17.98
C LEU A 223 -17.24 5.40 -17.87
N GLY A 224 -17.60 5.02 -16.64
CA GLY A 224 -18.36 3.81 -16.35
C GLY A 224 -19.69 3.73 -17.11
N GLN A 225 -20.43 4.84 -17.18
CA GLN A 225 -21.72 4.94 -17.87
C GLN A 225 -21.59 4.83 -19.40
N LYS A 226 -20.49 5.34 -19.98
CA LYS A 226 -20.22 5.27 -21.43
C LYS A 226 -19.47 3.99 -21.85
N ASN A 227 -19.39 2.98 -20.99
CA ASN A 227 -18.61 1.74 -21.19
C ASN A 227 -17.13 1.97 -21.52
N MET A 228 -16.56 3.07 -21.00
CA MET A 228 -15.17 3.46 -21.18
C MET A 228 -14.38 3.33 -19.88
N CYS A 229 -13.06 3.36 -20.01
CA CYS A 229 -12.10 3.50 -18.93
C CYS A 229 -10.88 4.29 -19.40
N ILE A 230 -10.06 4.78 -18.47
CA ILE A 230 -8.78 5.41 -18.80
C ILE A 230 -7.82 4.39 -19.40
N HIS A 231 -7.03 4.81 -20.39
CA HIS A 231 -5.85 4.08 -20.85
C HIS A 231 -4.71 4.15 -19.82
N PHE A 232 -4.83 3.42 -18.70
CA PHE A 232 -3.93 3.53 -17.54
C PHE A 232 -2.45 3.31 -17.86
N GLU A 233 -2.11 2.44 -18.83
CA GLU A 233 -0.72 2.21 -19.24
C GLU A 233 -0.11 3.41 -19.96
N GLN A 234 -0.91 4.24 -20.63
CA GLN A 234 -0.40 5.43 -21.31
C GLN A 234 -0.03 6.49 -20.28
N ILE A 235 -0.84 6.65 -19.24
CA ILE A 235 -0.50 7.50 -18.09
C ILE A 235 0.74 6.97 -17.39
N TRP A 236 0.85 5.64 -17.19
CA TRP A 236 2.06 5.04 -16.64
C TRP A 236 3.29 5.31 -17.52
N ASN A 237 3.21 5.12 -18.82
CA ASN A 237 4.36 5.32 -19.71
C ASN A 237 4.78 6.79 -19.82
N LYS A 238 3.81 7.72 -19.82
CA LYS A 238 4.06 9.17 -19.85
C LYS A 238 4.40 9.75 -18.48
N GLN A 239 4.06 9.05 -17.39
CA GLN A 239 4.09 9.54 -16.01
C GLN A 239 3.31 10.87 -15.82
N SER A 240 2.31 11.11 -16.67
CA SER A 240 1.45 12.29 -16.65
C SER A 240 0.11 11.96 -17.32
N ILE A 241 -0.91 12.79 -17.07
CA ILE A 241 -2.12 12.82 -17.91
C ILE A 241 -1.88 13.72 -19.12
N SER A 242 -2.75 13.62 -20.14
CA SER A 242 -2.73 14.55 -21.26
C SER A 242 -3.24 15.93 -20.83
N GLN A 243 -2.88 16.96 -21.59
CA GLN A 243 -3.36 18.31 -21.35
C GLN A 243 -4.89 18.41 -21.51
N ASN A 244 -5.46 17.77 -22.53
CA ASN A 244 -6.91 17.71 -22.73
C ASN A 244 -7.64 17.11 -21.52
N MET A 245 -7.06 16.07 -20.91
CA MET A 245 -7.61 15.46 -19.70
C MET A 245 -7.49 16.38 -18.49
N GLU A 246 -6.36 17.06 -18.33
CA GLU A 246 -6.18 18.03 -17.24
C GLU A 246 -7.20 19.17 -17.33
N GLU A 247 -7.36 19.77 -18.50
CA GLU A 247 -8.34 20.85 -18.76
C GLU A 247 -9.78 20.40 -18.47
N PHE A 248 -10.16 19.22 -18.96
CA PHE A 248 -11.49 18.66 -18.68
C PHE A 248 -11.71 18.39 -17.19
N LEU A 249 -10.72 17.83 -16.49
CA LEU A 249 -10.81 17.57 -15.05
C LEU A 249 -10.87 18.85 -14.22
N ILE A 250 -10.22 19.93 -14.65
CA ILE A 250 -10.30 21.25 -14.00
C ILE A 250 -11.70 21.84 -14.17
N SER A 251 -12.27 21.81 -15.37
CA SER A 251 -13.66 22.26 -15.63
C SER A 251 -14.68 21.42 -14.84
N MET A 252 -14.46 20.11 -14.75
CA MET A 252 -15.26 19.24 -13.90
C MET A 252 -15.12 19.64 -12.43
N ALA A 253 -13.90 19.91 -11.95
CA ALA A 253 -13.67 20.34 -10.57
C ALA A 253 -14.36 21.67 -10.23
N GLU A 254 -14.42 22.62 -11.15
CA GLU A 254 -15.18 23.85 -10.98
C GLU A 254 -16.69 23.57 -10.80
N THR A 255 -17.25 22.71 -11.65
CA THR A 255 -18.66 22.29 -11.55
C THR A 255 -18.94 21.61 -10.20
N ILE A 256 -18.03 20.71 -9.77
CA ILE A 256 -18.12 20.03 -8.48
C ILE A 256 -18.03 21.03 -7.33
N ASN A 257 -17.10 21.98 -7.39
CA ASN A 257 -16.93 23.03 -6.39
C ASN A 257 -18.23 23.82 -6.18
N SER A 258 -18.86 24.28 -7.27
CA SER A 258 -20.14 24.98 -7.21
C SER A 258 -21.24 24.10 -6.61
N ALA A 259 -21.29 22.82 -6.98
CA ALA A 259 -22.34 21.90 -6.52
C ALA A 259 -22.24 21.52 -5.04
N ILE A 260 -21.03 21.30 -4.50
CA ILE A 260 -20.85 20.95 -3.08
C ILE A 260 -21.07 22.14 -2.15
N GLN A 261 -20.91 23.37 -2.65
CA GLN A 261 -21.11 24.60 -1.87
C GLN A 261 -22.57 25.01 -1.71
N ILE A 262 -23.51 24.27 -2.32
CA ILE A 262 -24.96 24.50 -2.17
C ILE A 262 -25.57 23.33 -1.37
N PRO A 263 -25.32 23.20 -0.06
CA PRO A 263 -25.87 22.12 0.73
C PRO A 263 -27.41 22.23 0.88
N PRO A 264 -28.12 21.13 1.16
CA PRO A 264 -29.55 21.17 1.50
C PRO A 264 -29.83 22.01 2.74
N GLN A 265 -31.09 22.44 2.90
CA GLN A 265 -31.54 23.20 4.07
C GLN A 265 -31.18 22.49 5.38
N GLY A 266 -30.64 23.24 6.34
CA GLY A 266 -30.21 22.72 7.64
C GLY A 266 -28.76 22.23 7.70
N ILE A 267 -28.00 22.24 6.60
CA ILE A 267 -26.56 21.96 6.61
C ILE A 267 -25.82 23.22 6.14
N THR A 268 -24.97 23.79 7.00
CA THR A 268 -24.19 25.00 6.68
C THR A 268 -22.73 24.69 6.35
N ASN A 269 -22.18 23.59 6.88
CA ASN A 269 -20.79 23.21 6.69
C ASN A 269 -20.63 22.27 5.48
N VAL A 270 -19.94 22.75 4.44
CA VAL A 270 -19.64 22.00 3.21
C VAL A 270 -18.88 20.69 3.50
N THR A 271 -17.95 20.69 4.46
CA THR A 271 -17.17 19.49 4.78
C THR A 271 -18.02 18.40 5.43
N GLU A 272 -19.01 18.77 6.24
CA GLU A 272 -19.99 17.82 6.79
C GLU A 272 -20.96 17.35 5.72
N TRP A 273 -21.35 18.22 4.78
CA TRP A 273 -22.16 17.82 3.63
C TRP A 273 -21.45 16.76 2.78
N CYS A 274 -20.18 16.97 2.44
CA CYS A 274 -19.37 16.04 1.66
C CYS A 274 -19.10 14.70 2.37
N LYS A 275 -19.34 14.56 3.68
CA LYS A 275 -19.25 13.27 4.39
C LYS A 275 -20.51 12.41 4.21
N ARG A 276 -21.62 12.98 3.76
CA ARG A 276 -22.90 12.28 3.59
C ARG A 276 -22.98 11.63 2.21
N GLU A 277 -23.46 10.39 2.16
CA GLU A 277 -23.71 9.69 0.89
C GLU A 277 -24.70 10.45 -0.01
N SER A 278 -25.69 11.13 0.59
CA SER A 278 -26.64 11.99 -0.13
C SER A 278 -25.97 13.09 -0.96
N CYS A 279 -24.79 13.58 -0.54
CA CYS A 279 -24.01 14.53 -1.33
C CYS A 279 -23.49 13.86 -2.60
N TRP A 280 -22.93 12.65 -2.46
CA TRP A 280 -22.49 11.88 -3.62
C TRP A 280 -23.64 11.57 -4.58
N LEU A 281 -24.78 11.09 -4.08
CA LEU A 281 -25.96 10.83 -4.89
C LEU A 281 -26.39 12.06 -5.71
N ARG A 282 -26.39 13.26 -5.11
CA ARG A 282 -26.70 14.50 -5.83
C ARG A 282 -25.69 14.80 -6.95
N ILE A 283 -24.41 14.65 -6.68
CA ILE A 283 -23.34 14.86 -7.67
C ILE A 283 -23.43 13.86 -8.83
N GLN A 284 -23.89 12.63 -8.56
CA GLN A 284 -24.08 11.61 -9.59
C GLN A 284 -25.07 12.03 -10.68
N HIS A 285 -26.03 12.91 -10.39
CA HIS A 285 -27.02 13.38 -11.35
C HIS A 285 -26.53 14.52 -12.26
N ILE A 286 -25.40 15.16 -11.95
CA ILE A 286 -24.81 16.21 -12.79
C ILE A 286 -24.40 15.58 -14.12
N GLN A 287 -24.98 16.05 -15.23
CA GLN A 287 -24.61 15.58 -16.57
C GLN A 287 -23.38 16.33 -17.06
N GLN A 288 -22.41 15.58 -17.57
CA GLN A 288 -21.25 16.12 -18.27
C GLN A 288 -20.87 15.16 -19.37
N ASP A 289 -20.66 15.70 -20.57
CA ASP A 289 -20.17 14.92 -21.69
C ASP A 289 -18.66 14.84 -21.69
N ILE A 290 -18.15 13.75 -22.25
CA ILE A 290 -16.73 13.54 -22.46
C ILE A 290 -16.38 14.25 -23.77
N PRO A 291 -15.47 15.25 -23.75
CA PRO A 291 -14.97 15.88 -24.96
C PRO A 291 -14.38 14.85 -25.93
N GLU A 292 -14.60 15.06 -27.22
CA GLU A 292 -14.07 14.20 -28.29
C GLU A 292 -12.53 14.05 -28.21
N GLN A 293 -11.85 15.12 -27.79
CA GLN A 293 -10.41 15.22 -27.63
C GLN A 293 -9.83 14.24 -26.60
N LEU A 294 -10.67 13.67 -25.72
CA LEU A 294 -10.27 12.67 -24.73
C LEU A 294 -10.23 11.24 -25.28
N LYS A 295 -10.76 10.97 -26.48
CA LYS A 295 -10.84 9.60 -27.02
C LYS A 295 -9.50 8.88 -27.03
N HIS A 296 -8.40 9.59 -27.29
CA HIS A 296 -7.05 9.01 -27.31
C HIS A 296 -6.49 8.64 -25.92
N ASP A 297 -7.11 9.11 -24.85
CA ASP A 297 -6.72 8.78 -23.48
C ASP A 297 -7.63 7.72 -22.84
N LEU A 298 -8.62 7.22 -23.59
CA LEU A 298 -9.63 6.28 -23.14
C LEU A 298 -9.55 4.96 -23.91
N LEU A 299 -10.09 3.92 -23.28
CA LEU A 299 -10.29 2.58 -23.82
C LEU A 299 -11.72 2.14 -23.54
N THR A 300 -12.18 1.13 -24.27
CA THR A 300 -13.39 0.40 -23.87
C THR A 300 -13.12 -0.46 -22.63
N LYS A 301 -14.18 -0.76 -21.87
CA LYS A 301 -14.04 -1.67 -20.72
C LYS A 301 -13.60 -3.07 -21.12
N ASP A 302 -13.98 -3.53 -22.31
CA ASP A 302 -13.63 -4.87 -22.79
C ASP A 302 -12.13 -5.00 -23.11
N GLU A 303 -11.53 -3.98 -23.74
CA GLU A 303 -10.09 -3.93 -23.95
C GLU A 303 -9.32 -3.94 -22.61
N ASN A 304 -9.78 -3.15 -21.63
CA ASN A 304 -9.17 -3.17 -20.30
C ASN A 304 -9.39 -4.52 -19.61
N LYS A 305 -10.54 -5.18 -19.77
CA LYS A 305 -10.81 -6.51 -19.20
C LYS A 305 -9.89 -7.57 -19.80
N GLN A 306 -9.60 -7.50 -21.10
CA GLN A 306 -8.64 -8.39 -21.74
C GLN A 306 -7.23 -8.19 -21.16
N LYS A 307 -6.79 -6.94 -20.97
CA LYS A 307 -5.51 -6.62 -20.31
C LYS A 307 -5.47 -7.16 -18.87
N GLU A 308 -6.55 -7.01 -18.11
CA GLU A 308 -6.66 -7.57 -16.75
C GLU A 308 -6.57 -9.10 -16.75
N SER A 309 -7.23 -9.77 -17.69
CA SER A 309 -7.17 -11.23 -17.84
C SER A 309 -5.74 -11.70 -18.14
N ASN A 310 -5.08 -11.07 -19.11
CA ASN A 310 -3.70 -11.40 -19.47
C ASN A 310 -2.75 -11.18 -18.27
N ALA A 311 -2.90 -10.08 -17.55
CA ALA A 311 -2.09 -9.79 -16.37
C ALA A 311 -2.32 -10.80 -15.23
N LYS A 312 -3.54 -11.31 -15.05
CA LYS A 312 -3.82 -12.38 -14.09
C LYS A 312 -3.13 -13.69 -14.47
N THR A 313 -3.11 -14.05 -15.75
CA THR A 313 -2.38 -15.24 -16.23
C THR A 313 -0.89 -15.12 -15.94
N ILE A 314 -0.29 -13.96 -16.22
CA ILE A 314 1.12 -13.69 -15.90
C ILE A 314 1.36 -13.84 -14.39
N GLN A 315 0.50 -13.25 -13.55
CA GLN A 315 0.64 -13.35 -12.10
C GLN A 315 0.48 -14.79 -11.58
N ASP A 316 -0.34 -15.61 -12.22
CA ASP A 316 -0.49 -17.03 -11.91
C ASP A 316 0.84 -17.77 -12.13
N THR A 317 1.49 -17.52 -13.27
CA THR A 317 2.82 -18.04 -13.58
C THR A 317 3.87 -17.55 -12.58
N ASP A 318 3.88 -16.26 -12.25
CA ASP A 318 4.82 -15.69 -11.27
C ASP A 318 4.66 -16.33 -9.88
N ASN A 319 3.41 -16.54 -9.43
CA ASN A 319 3.13 -17.21 -8.17
C ASN A 319 3.68 -18.65 -8.18
N ASN A 320 3.49 -19.39 -9.27
CA ASN A 320 3.98 -20.76 -9.39
C ASN A 320 5.51 -20.82 -9.35
N ILE A 321 6.19 -19.88 -10.02
CA ILE A 321 7.65 -19.75 -9.96
C ILE A 321 8.10 -19.46 -8.53
N GLN A 322 7.46 -18.50 -7.83
CA GLN A 322 7.80 -18.17 -6.44
C GLN A 322 7.66 -19.39 -5.51
N ASN A 323 6.59 -20.18 -5.67
CA ASN A 323 6.38 -21.38 -4.87
C ASN A 323 7.48 -22.43 -5.12
N GLN A 324 7.89 -22.63 -6.38
CA GLN A 324 9.01 -23.51 -6.71
C GLN A 324 10.33 -23.01 -6.13
N THR A 325 10.62 -21.72 -6.24
CA THR A 325 11.82 -21.10 -5.67
C THR A 325 11.86 -21.31 -4.15
N TYR A 326 10.78 -21.02 -3.45
CA TYR A 326 10.67 -21.23 -2.00
C TYR A 326 10.97 -22.69 -1.61
N VAL A 327 10.39 -23.65 -2.32
CA VAL A 327 10.60 -25.08 -2.08
C VAL A 327 12.06 -25.49 -2.30
N VAL A 328 12.68 -24.96 -3.36
CA VAL A 328 14.09 -25.23 -3.67
C VAL A 328 15.02 -24.61 -2.64
N GLU A 329 14.77 -23.37 -2.21
CA GLU A 329 15.57 -22.64 -1.23
C GLU A 329 15.56 -23.28 0.16
N LYS A 330 14.43 -23.86 0.58
CA LYS A 330 14.37 -24.67 1.81
C LYS A 330 15.31 -25.88 1.77
N GLY A 331 15.53 -26.45 0.59
CA GLY A 331 16.48 -27.53 0.36
C GLY A 331 16.06 -28.89 0.91
N SER A 332 16.76 -29.94 0.48
CA SER A 332 16.43 -31.34 0.84
C SER A 332 16.49 -31.62 2.34
N ALA A 333 17.42 -30.99 3.07
CA ALA A 333 17.56 -31.16 4.52
C ALA A 333 16.30 -30.73 5.29
N PHE A 334 15.65 -29.64 4.88
CA PHE A 334 14.41 -29.17 5.50
C PHE A 334 13.27 -30.16 5.25
N TRP A 335 13.08 -30.57 4.00
CA TRP A 335 12.01 -31.50 3.63
C TRP A 335 12.20 -32.90 4.23
N ASN A 336 13.44 -33.34 4.46
CA ASN A 336 13.73 -34.55 5.24
C ASN A 336 13.17 -34.45 6.66
N LYS A 337 13.38 -33.34 7.37
CA LYS A 337 12.85 -33.17 8.74
C LYS A 337 11.33 -33.30 8.79
N ILE A 338 10.61 -32.74 7.81
CA ILE A 338 9.15 -32.87 7.73
C ILE A 338 8.75 -34.32 7.45
N LEU A 339 9.49 -35.04 6.60
CA LEU A 339 9.23 -36.45 6.37
C LEU A 339 9.47 -37.30 7.63
N ASP A 340 10.59 -37.09 8.32
CA ASP A 340 10.90 -37.80 9.56
C ASP A 340 9.83 -37.56 10.64
N TRP A 341 9.33 -36.32 10.75
CA TRP A 341 8.21 -35.98 11.62
C TRP A 341 6.94 -36.76 11.27
N SER A 342 6.67 -36.92 9.97
CA SER A 342 5.47 -37.58 9.47
C SER A 342 5.41 -39.07 9.77
N GLU A 343 6.55 -39.75 9.87
CA GLU A 343 6.62 -41.19 10.19
C GLU A 343 6.11 -41.47 11.60
N VAL A 344 6.27 -40.52 12.52
CA VAL A 344 5.83 -40.63 13.91
C VAL A 344 4.36 -40.21 14.08
N HIS A 345 3.92 -39.18 13.36
CA HIS A 345 2.61 -38.54 13.58
C HIS A 345 1.52 -38.99 12.59
N SER A 346 1.87 -39.68 11.50
CA SER A 346 0.94 -40.25 10.51
C SER A 346 -0.11 -39.27 9.97
N ILE A 347 0.26 -37.99 9.83
CA ILE A 347 -0.67 -36.92 9.43
C ILE A 347 -0.84 -36.77 7.91
N PHE A 348 0.09 -37.29 7.11
CA PHE A 348 0.12 -37.11 5.65
C PHE A 348 -0.44 -38.32 4.90
N SER A 349 -1.14 -38.05 3.80
CA SER A 349 -1.62 -39.09 2.89
C SER A 349 -0.47 -39.70 2.07
N PRO A 350 -0.63 -40.92 1.51
CA PRO A 350 0.40 -41.53 0.66
C PRO A 350 0.87 -40.63 -0.49
N LYS A 351 -0.06 -39.88 -1.11
CA LYS A 351 0.26 -38.90 -2.16
C LYS A 351 1.12 -37.74 -1.65
N GLU A 352 0.90 -37.29 -0.43
CA GLU A 352 1.69 -36.22 0.20
C GLU A 352 3.10 -36.72 0.54
N ILE A 353 3.23 -37.95 1.01
CA ILE A 353 4.52 -38.62 1.24
C ILE A 353 5.31 -38.78 -0.07
N ASP A 354 4.66 -39.17 -1.17
CA ASP A 354 5.32 -39.26 -2.49
C ASP A 354 5.87 -37.90 -2.95
N ILE A 355 5.13 -36.82 -2.66
CA ILE A 355 5.52 -35.45 -3.00
C ILE A 355 6.69 -34.99 -2.12
N LEU A 356 6.67 -35.27 -0.82
CA LEU A 356 7.81 -35.03 0.09
C LEU A 356 9.07 -35.78 -0.39
N ASN A 357 8.92 -37.05 -0.78
CA ASN A 357 10.02 -37.84 -1.33
C ASN A 357 10.61 -37.26 -2.63
N ALA A 358 9.81 -36.54 -3.41
CA ALA A 358 10.33 -35.78 -4.55
C ALA A 358 11.18 -34.57 -4.11
N ALA A 359 10.79 -33.86 -3.06
CA ALA A 359 11.52 -32.72 -2.50
C ALA A 359 12.86 -33.10 -1.86
N ARG A 360 12.98 -34.32 -1.32
CA ARG A 360 14.26 -34.86 -0.80
C ARG A 360 15.37 -34.94 -1.84
N LYS A 361 14.98 -35.01 -3.11
CA LYS A 361 15.93 -35.12 -4.24
C LYS A 361 16.45 -33.76 -4.70
N ILE A 362 16.11 -32.66 -4.04
CA ILE A 362 16.70 -31.35 -4.33
C ILE A 362 18.21 -31.39 -3.99
N PRO A 363 19.12 -30.90 -4.86
CA PRO A 363 18.84 -30.17 -6.10
C PRO A 363 18.77 -31.02 -7.38
N SER A 364 19.02 -32.35 -7.32
CA SER A 364 19.10 -33.21 -8.52
C SER A 364 17.75 -33.41 -9.23
N LYS A 365 16.63 -33.28 -8.51
CA LYS A 365 15.28 -33.23 -9.08
C LYS A 365 14.47 -32.11 -8.44
N ILE A 366 14.03 -31.17 -9.26
CA ILE A 366 13.20 -30.03 -8.83
C ILE A 366 11.72 -30.44 -8.89
N PRO A 367 10.93 -30.21 -7.81
CA PRO A 367 9.49 -30.44 -7.84
C PRO A 367 8.77 -29.60 -8.89
N THR A 368 7.77 -30.19 -9.56
CA THR A 368 6.89 -29.47 -10.49
C THR A 368 6.08 -28.37 -9.78
N GLU A 369 5.45 -27.47 -10.54
CA GLU A 369 4.63 -26.38 -9.96
C GLU A 369 3.54 -26.92 -9.02
N ARG A 370 2.82 -27.96 -9.46
CA ARG A 370 1.78 -28.62 -8.66
C ARG A 370 2.33 -29.29 -7.40
N GLN A 371 3.51 -29.89 -7.50
CA GLN A 371 4.17 -30.50 -6.35
C GLN A 371 4.63 -29.43 -5.35
N SER A 372 5.12 -28.29 -5.84
CA SER A 372 5.61 -27.20 -4.98
C SER A 372 4.50 -26.53 -4.20
N LEU A 373 3.35 -26.28 -4.84
CA LEU A 373 2.13 -25.85 -4.15
C LEU A 373 1.75 -26.84 -3.04
N LYS A 374 1.73 -28.14 -3.36
CA LYS A 374 1.34 -29.16 -2.39
C LYS A 374 2.37 -29.31 -1.24
N LEU A 375 3.65 -29.06 -1.49
CA LEU A 375 4.70 -29.03 -0.46
C LEU A 375 4.49 -27.90 0.55
N MET A 376 4.00 -26.74 0.11
CA MET A 376 3.65 -25.64 1.01
C MET A 376 2.45 -25.99 1.90
N ASP A 377 1.42 -26.65 1.34
CA ASP A 377 0.30 -27.16 2.14
C ASP A 377 0.76 -28.19 3.19
N ILE A 378 1.69 -29.07 2.80
CA ILE A 378 2.29 -30.08 3.69
C ILE A 378 3.08 -29.41 4.81
N GLU A 379 3.91 -28.41 4.50
CA GLU A 379 4.64 -27.63 5.52
C GLU A 379 3.67 -27.00 6.52
N GLN A 380 2.64 -26.30 6.04
CA GLN A 380 1.65 -25.65 6.91
C GLN A 380 0.96 -26.67 7.81
N LYS A 381 0.54 -27.81 7.24
CA LYS A 381 -0.09 -28.90 8.00
C LYS A 381 0.84 -29.49 9.06
N ALA A 382 2.14 -29.62 8.78
CA ALA A 382 3.12 -30.05 9.78
C ALA A 382 3.25 -29.03 10.91
N LEU A 383 3.33 -27.74 10.59
CA LEU A 383 3.43 -26.67 11.59
C LEU A 383 2.20 -26.62 12.49
N ASP A 384 1.00 -26.78 11.92
CA ASP A 384 -0.26 -26.82 12.66
C ASP A 384 -0.34 -28.03 13.62
N ASP A 385 0.30 -29.14 13.24
CA ASP A 385 0.43 -30.36 14.06
C ASP A 385 1.56 -30.28 15.11
N GLY A 386 2.30 -29.17 15.15
CA GLY A 386 3.31 -28.90 16.17
C GLY A 386 4.74 -29.20 15.75
N PHE A 387 5.01 -29.40 14.45
CA PHE A 387 6.37 -29.45 13.91
C PHE A 387 7.11 -28.15 14.25
N LYS A 388 8.30 -28.28 14.85
CA LYS A 388 9.20 -27.16 15.16
C LYS A 388 10.54 -27.38 14.49
N LEU A 389 11.09 -26.29 13.97
CA LEU A 389 12.24 -26.25 13.05
C LEU A 389 13.59 -26.47 13.73
#